data_AF-A0A0F8A3Q5-F1
#
_entry.id   AF-A0A0F8A3Q5-F1
#
_cell.length_a   1.000
_cell.length_b   1.000
_cell.length_c   1.000
_cell.angle_alpha   90.00
_cell.angle_beta   90.00
_cell.angle_gamma   90.00
#
_symmetry.space_group_name_H-M   'P 1'
#
loop_
_entity.id
_entity.type
_entity.pdbx_description
1 polymer ?
#
loop_
_entity_poly.entity_id
_entity_poly.type
_entity_poly.pdbx_seq_one_letter_code
_entity_poly.pdbx_strand_id
1 'polypeptide(L)'
;MESPPKRVPVPRDKNKSCDRSASTPPPMPENVGTDTLTDGLIHSEPGSPQRRALKQDILPLEEIKRMVHKILDKVEQDLKKKETKRHKSAASRRQKRQQRAETREQERRAKEEAKERWRAFVDSKRDDAKAILAAVDAEIEATKALRYPPWKETIVRYTTEERRILERMLDEGLVYHEISQEVRESITGALNQLSRELEEDKEAFVGVLRSMHARRIVLISHVFFSLDSCDDFEGS
;
A
#
# COMPACT_ATOMS: atom_id res chain seq x y z
N MET A 1 -26.65 7.07 -27.66
CA MET A 1 -25.59 7.69 -26.82
C MET A 1 -24.49 6.67 -26.66
N GLU A 2 -23.31 6.99 -27.18
CA GLU A 2 -22.17 6.09 -27.31
C GLU A 2 -21.54 5.79 -25.95
N SER A 3 -21.26 4.50 -25.70
CA SER A 3 -20.56 4.03 -24.50
C SER A 3 -19.06 4.36 -24.58
N PRO A 4 -18.41 4.76 -23.46
CA PRO A 4 -16.98 4.99 -23.44
C PRO A 4 -16.21 3.66 -23.58
N PRO A 5 -15.09 3.62 -24.32
CA PRO A 5 -14.37 2.36 -24.55
C PRO A 5 -13.62 1.88 -23.29
N LYS A 6 -13.80 0.58 -23.01
CA LYS A 6 -13.06 -0.22 -22.01
C LYS A 6 -11.55 -0.06 -22.20
N ARG A 7 -10.85 0.39 -21.15
CA ARG A 7 -9.38 0.36 -21.08
C ARG A 7 -8.91 -1.08 -20.93
N VAL A 8 -8.25 -1.59 -21.96
CA VAL A 8 -7.59 -2.90 -21.95
C VAL A 8 -6.22 -2.77 -21.25
N PRO A 9 -5.81 -3.70 -20.38
CA PRO A 9 -4.47 -3.70 -19.81
C PRO A 9 -3.43 -3.95 -20.90
N VAL A 10 -2.50 -3.01 -21.06
CA VAL A 10 -1.35 -3.14 -21.96
C VAL A 10 -0.33 -4.12 -21.34
N PRO A 11 0.13 -5.16 -22.06
CA PRO A 11 1.21 -6.02 -21.60
C PRO A 11 2.48 -5.21 -21.40
N ARG A 12 3.07 -5.30 -20.20
CA ARG A 12 4.31 -4.61 -19.85
C ARG A 12 5.47 -5.38 -20.46
N ASP A 13 5.90 -4.96 -21.64
CA ASP A 13 7.07 -5.51 -22.30
C ASP A 13 8.31 -5.39 -21.41
N LYS A 14 9.03 -6.50 -21.36
CA LYS A 14 10.28 -6.67 -20.63
C LYS A 14 11.31 -5.72 -21.23
N ASN A 15 11.74 -4.73 -20.45
CA ASN A 15 12.88 -3.88 -20.75
C ASN A 15 14.11 -4.74 -21.13
N LYS A 16 14.41 -4.77 -22.43
CA LYS A 16 15.67 -5.25 -23.00
C LYS A 16 16.48 -4.03 -23.47
N SER A 17 17.80 -4.16 -23.29
CA SER A 17 18.91 -3.37 -23.83
C SER A 17 18.99 -1.87 -23.47
N CYS A 18 19.68 -1.58 -22.36
CA CYS A 18 20.64 -0.48 -22.39
C CYS A 18 21.90 -0.99 -23.11
N ASP A 19 22.00 -0.76 -24.42
CA ASP A 19 23.27 -0.84 -25.13
C ASP A 19 24.13 0.36 -24.72
N ARG A 20 24.98 0.13 -23.73
CA ARG A 20 26.18 0.94 -23.49
C ARG A 20 27.40 0.07 -23.76
N SER A 21 27.68 -0.13 -25.05
CA SER A 21 29.00 -0.56 -25.53
C SER A 21 29.72 0.72 -25.96
N ALA A 22 30.62 1.23 -25.12
CA ALA A 22 32.05 0.94 -25.19
C ALA A 22 32.64 1.48 -26.51
N SER A 23 33.17 2.71 -26.42
CA SER A 23 34.00 3.32 -27.46
C SER A 23 35.09 2.35 -27.90
N THR A 24 35.14 2.15 -29.21
CA THR A 24 36.25 1.56 -29.96
C THR A 24 37.57 2.21 -29.55
N PRO A 25 38.59 1.44 -29.10
CA PRO A 25 39.94 1.99 -28.98
C PRO A 25 40.54 2.21 -30.38
N PRO A 26 41.37 3.25 -30.60
CA PRO A 26 42.02 3.45 -31.88
C PRO A 26 43.07 2.36 -32.13
N PRO A 27 43.35 1.99 -33.40
CA PRO A 27 44.38 1.02 -33.72
C PRO A 27 45.76 1.62 -33.44
N MET A 28 46.52 0.96 -32.56
CA MET A 28 47.95 1.20 -32.38
C MET A 28 48.73 0.36 -33.40
N PRO A 29 49.84 0.88 -33.94
CA PRO A 29 50.62 0.21 -34.97
C PRO A 29 51.36 -1.01 -34.43
N GLU A 30 51.41 -2.04 -35.27
CA GLU A 30 52.22 -3.25 -35.10
C GLU A 30 53.72 -2.89 -35.00
N ASN A 31 54.40 -3.50 -34.04
CA ASN A 31 55.85 -3.62 -34.05
C ASN A 31 56.25 -4.98 -33.46
N VAL A 32 56.47 -5.93 -34.36
CA VAL A 32 57.24 -7.17 -34.20
C VAL A 32 57.85 -7.39 -35.59
N GLY A 33 59.15 -7.50 -35.85
CA GLY A 33 60.37 -7.42 -35.07
C GLY A 33 61.54 -7.67 -36.05
N THR A 34 62.76 -7.46 -35.56
CA THR A 34 64.03 -8.13 -35.95
C THR A 34 64.64 -7.99 -37.35
N ASP A 35 65.90 -7.55 -37.30
CA ASP A 35 67.07 -7.89 -38.12
C ASP A 35 67.14 -7.52 -39.60
N THR A 36 67.96 -6.50 -39.89
CA THR A 36 68.98 -6.60 -40.95
C THR A 36 70.14 -5.67 -40.65
N LEU A 37 71.32 -6.28 -40.49
CA LEU A 37 72.63 -5.67 -40.45
C LEU A 37 72.97 -5.00 -41.79
N THR A 38 73.89 -4.03 -41.70
CA THR A 38 74.72 -3.41 -42.76
C THR A 38 74.00 -2.62 -43.85
N ASP A 39 74.18 -1.30 -43.89
CA ASP A 39 75.20 -0.69 -44.76
C ASP A 39 75.39 0.80 -44.42
N GLY A 40 76.59 1.31 -44.67
CA GLY A 40 77.05 2.61 -44.18
C GLY A 40 76.34 3.82 -44.82
N LEU A 41 76.16 4.87 -44.02
CA LEU A 41 76.22 6.23 -44.55
C LEU A 41 76.66 7.21 -43.46
N ILE A 42 77.90 7.66 -43.62
CA ILE A 42 78.51 8.77 -42.88
C ILE A 42 77.78 10.04 -43.31
N HIS A 43 76.92 10.60 -42.46
CA HIS A 43 76.52 11.99 -42.57
C HIS A 43 76.61 12.68 -41.21
N SER A 44 77.68 13.46 -41.09
CA SER A 44 77.84 14.50 -40.07
C SER A 44 76.78 15.58 -40.28
N GLU A 45 75.86 15.75 -39.33
CA GLU A 45 75.10 17.00 -39.19
C GLU A 45 75.58 17.78 -37.95
N PRO A 46 76.08 19.02 -38.13
CA PRO A 46 76.44 19.91 -37.03
C PRO A 46 75.18 20.65 -36.58
N GLY A 47 74.47 20.10 -35.60
CA GLY A 47 73.19 20.69 -35.19
C GLY A 47 72.70 20.31 -33.82
N SER A 48 73.55 19.78 -32.93
CA SER A 48 73.14 19.57 -31.54
C SER A 48 72.82 20.93 -30.89
N PRO A 49 71.60 21.17 -30.40
CA PRO A 49 71.34 22.30 -29.51
C PRO A 49 72.35 22.19 -28.37
N GLN A 50 73.06 23.28 -28.09
CA GLN A 50 74.15 23.29 -27.12
C GLN A 50 73.75 22.53 -25.85
N ARG A 51 74.46 21.42 -25.54
CA ARG A 51 74.40 20.72 -24.23
C ARG A 51 74.55 21.64 -23.01
N ARG A 52 74.91 22.92 -23.23
CA ARG A 52 75.00 23.96 -22.19
C ARG A 52 73.64 24.53 -21.78
N ALA A 53 72.61 24.54 -22.65
CA ALA A 53 71.27 24.98 -22.28
C ALA A 53 70.55 23.93 -21.37
N LEU A 54 70.83 22.65 -21.60
CA LEU A 54 70.33 21.54 -20.76
C LEU A 54 70.94 21.50 -19.35
N LYS A 55 72.00 22.27 -19.06
CA LYS A 55 72.62 22.32 -17.72
C LYS A 55 71.87 23.22 -16.75
N GLN A 56 71.05 24.15 -17.23
CA GLN A 56 70.36 25.12 -16.38
C GLN A 56 69.00 24.60 -15.85
N ASP A 57 68.43 23.57 -16.50
CA ASP A 57 67.19 22.90 -16.07
C ASP A 57 67.43 21.48 -15.53
N ILE A 58 68.63 21.20 -15.00
CA ILE A 58 68.89 19.93 -14.31
C ILE A 58 68.28 20.03 -12.91
N LEU A 59 67.05 19.56 -12.78
CA LEU A 59 66.42 19.33 -11.49
C LEU A 59 67.34 18.44 -10.64
N PRO A 60 67.78 18.90 -9.45
CA PRO A 60 68.55 18.08 -8.53
C PRO A 60 67.83 16.75 -8.28
N LEU A 61 68.57 15.65 -8.18
CA LEU A 61 68.01 14.32 -7.89
C LEU A 61 67.13 14.34 -6.64
N GLU A 62 67.47 15.17 -5.66
CA GLU A 62 66.75 15.39 -4.41
C GLU A 62 65.41 16.10 -4.67
N GLU A 63 65.34 17.03 -5.62
CA GLU A 63 64.09 17.65 -6.08
C GLU A 63 63.18 16.61 -6.74
N ILE A 64 63.74 15.75 -7.59
CA ILE A 64 63.02 14.65 -8.26
C ILE A 64 62.48 13.67 -7.22
N LYS A 65 63.31 13.26 -6.25
CA LYS A 65 62.88 12.39 -5.13
C LYS A 65 61.77 13.04 -4.32
N ARG A 66 61.86 14.33 -3.99
CA ARG A 66 60.80 15.08 -3.28
C ARG A 66 59.49 15.09 -4.07
N MET A 67 59.55 15.34 -5.38
CA MET A 67 58.37 15.32 -6.25
C MET A 67 57.74 13.93 -6.32
N VAL A 68 58.53 12.87 -6.46
CA VAL A 68 58.04 11.49 -6.49
C VAL A 68 57.33 11.13 -5.19
N HIS A 69 57.93 11.43 -4.02
CA HIS A 69 57.26 11.20 -2.74
C HIS A 69 55.96 11.98 -2.62
N LYS A 70 55.95 13.26 -3.02
CA LYS A 70 54.74 14.09 -3.00
C LYS A 70 53.63 13.56 -3.92
N ILE A 71 53.98 12.96 -5.05
CA ILE A 71 53.04 12.31 -5.96
C ILE A 71 52.49 11.03 -5.32
N LEU A 72 53.35 10.19 -4.75
CA LEU A 72 52.95 8.94 -4.08
C LEU A 72 52.03 9.23 -2.88
N ASP A 73 52.38 10.19 -2.03
CA ASP A 73 51.55 10.61 -0.89
C ASP A 73 50.18 11.11 -1.35
N LYS A 74 50.14 11.88 -2.44
CA LYS A 74 48.88 12.39 -2.99
C LYS A 74 48.01 11.27 -3.56
N VAL A 75 48.61 10.30 -4.27
CA VAL A 75 47.90 9.12 -4.77
C VAL A 75 47.36 8.27 -3.62
N GLU A 76 48.16 8.04 -2.57
CA GLU A 76 47.72 7.27 -1.40
C GLU A 76 46.58 7.98 -0.65
N GLN A 77 46.68 9.30 -0.45
CA GLN A 77 45.61 10.10 0.14
C GLN A 77 44.33 10.06 -0.70
N ASP A 78 44.43 10.15 -2.02
CA ASP A 78 43.28 10.10 -2.92
C ASP A 78 42.61 8.71 -2.93
N LEU A 79 43.39 7.64 -2.80
CA LEU A 79 42.88 6.27 -2.62
C LEU A 79 42.12 6.14 -1.30
N LYS A 80 42.70 6.57 -0.16
CA LYS A 80 42.05 6.56 1.16
C LYS A 80 40.76 7.39 1.17
N LYS A 81 40.76 8.57 0.52
CA LYS A 81 39.56 9.42 0.36
C LYS A 81 38.48 8.76 -0.50
N LYS A 82 38.86 8.05 -1.58
CA LYS A 82 37.90 7.31 -2.43
C LYS A 82 37.28 6.14 -1.69
N GLU A 83 38.07 5.40 -0.91
CA GLU A 83 37.62 4.25 -0.15
C GLU A 83 36.64 4.65 0.96
N THR A 84 36.98 5.66 1.77
CA THR A 84 36.08 6.20 2.79
C THR A 84 34.76 6.74 2.21
N LYS A 85 34.79 7.41 1.05
CA LYS A 85 33.58 7.84 0.33
C LYS A 85 32.73 6.65 -0.12
N ARG A 86 33.35 5.58 -0.64
CA ARG A 86 32.63 4.35 -1.05
C ARG A 86 31.94 3.71 0.15
N HIS A 87 32.64 3.51 1.27
CA HIS A 87 32.07 2.95 2.49
C HIS A 87 30.92 3.79 3.05
N LYS A 88 31.09 5.11 3.15
CA LYS A 88 30.02 6.02 3.59
C LYS A 88 28.80 5.98 2.68
N SER A 89 29.01 5.94 1.35
CA SER A 89 27.91 5.84 0.39
C SER A 89 27.17 4.50 0.48
N ALA A 90 27.90 3.39 0.69
CA ALA A 90 27.32 2.07 0.81
C ALA A 90 26.52 1.93 2.12
N ALA A 91 27.05 2.45 3.23
CA ALA A 91 26.37 2.49 4.52
C ALA A 91 25.09 3.33 4.46
N SER A 92 25.14 4.55 3.88
CA SER A 92 23.95 5.40 3.69
C SER A 92 22.88 4.73 2.82
N ARG A 93 23.28 4.03 1.74
CA ARG A 93 22.34 3.26 0.91
C ARG A 93 21.70 2.09 1.67
N ARG A 94 22.46 1.40 2.54
CA ARG A 94 21.94 0.32 3.39
C ARG A 94 20.92 0.86 4.41
N GLN A 95 21.26 1.94 5.11
CA GLN A 95 20.34 2.60 6.05
C GLN A 95 19.05 3.05 5.37
N LYS A 96 19.15 3.70 4.21
CA LYS A 96 17.97 4.13 3.44
C LYS A 96 17.09 2.94 2.98
N ARG A 97 17.69 1.79 2.69
CA ARG A 97 16.93 0.56 2.36
C ARG A 97 16.25 -0.04 3.60
N GLN A 98 16.94 -0.06 4.73
CA GLN A 98 16.38 -0.54 6.00
C GLN A 98 15.21 0.33 6.45
N GLN A 99 15.36 1.65 6.46
CA GLN A 99 14.26 2.57 6.79
C GLN A 99 13.03 2.36 5.90
N ARG A 100 13.23 2.17 4.58
CA ARG A 100 12.12 1.89 3.65
C ARG A 100 11.46 0.53 3.87
N ALA A 101 12.23 -0.46 4.33
CA ALA A 101 11.69 -1.78 4.66
C ALA A 101 10.87 -1.71 5.95
N GLU A 102 11.40 -1.04 6.98
CA GLU A 102 10.73 -0.79 8.25
C GLU A 102 9.41 -0.01 8.05
N THR A 103 9.42 1.06 7.25
CA THR A 103 8.18 1.82 6.98
C THR A 103 7.13 0.97 6.28
N ARG A 104 7.54 0.12 5.33
CA ARG A 104 6.60 -0.79 4.62
C ARG A 104 6.07 -1.88 5.55
N GLU A 105 6.90 -2.36 6.47
CA GLU A 105 6.48 -3.35 7.45
C GLU A 105 5.49 -2.74 8.46
N GLN A 106 5.75 -1.52 8.93
CA GLN A 106 4.82 -0.78 9.77
C GLN A 106 3.48 -0.54 9.06
N GLU A 107 3.51 -0.12 7.80
CA GLU A 107 2.30 0.06 7.00
C GLU A 107 1.52 -1.24 6.84
N ARG A 108 2.20 -2.37 6.62
CA ARG A 108 1.57 -3.70 6.55
C ARG A 108 0.91 -4.09 7.87
N ARG A 109 1.62 -3.89 9.00
CA ARG A 109 1.08 -4.18 10.34
C ARG A 109 -0.13 -3.31 10.64
N ALA A 110 -0.08 -2.01 10.35
CA ALA A 110 -1.22 -1.11 10.53
C ALA A 110 -2.43 -1.55 9.70
N LYS A 111 -2.23 -1.99 8.45
CA LYS A 111 -3.29 -2.55 7.61
C LYS A 111 -3.87 -3.86 8.16
N GLU A 112 -3.03 -4.74 8.70
CA GLU A 112 -3.48 -5.99 9.34
C GLU A 112 -4.28 -5.69 10.63
N GLU A 113 -3.80 -4.78 11.49
CA GLU A 113 -4.52 -4.35 12.70
C GLU A 113 -5.85 -3.65 12.37
N ALA A 114 -5.89 -2.82 11.33
CA ALA A 114 -7.13 -2.19 10.86
C ALA A 114 -8.17 -3.23 10.42
N LYS A 115 -7.74 -4.25 9.66
CA LYS A 115 -8.61 -5.37 9.25
C LYS A 115 -9.12 -6.18 10.44
N GLU A 116 -8.27 -6.42 11.44
CA GLU A 116 -8.68 -7.14 12.65
C GLU A 116 -9.70 -6.33 13.46
N ARG A 117 -9.48 -5.02 13.62
CA ARG A 117 -10.45 -4.13 14.26
C ARG A 117 -11.78 -4.10 13.53
N TRP A 118 -11.75 -4.04 12.20
CA TRP A 118 -12.96 -4.10 11.39
C TRP A 118 -13.72 -5.41 11.60
N ARG A 119 -13.04 -6.56 11.53
CA ARG A 119 -13.66 -7.87 11.81
C ARG A 119 -14.28 -7.94 13.19
N ALA A 120 -13.57 -7.50 14.22
CA ALA A 120 -14.07 -7.49 15.59
C ALA A 120 -15.32 -6.60 15.73
N PHE A 121 -15.35 -5.46 15.04
CA PHE A 121 -16.52 -4.59 15.00
C PHE A 121 -17.72 -5.27 14.32
N VAL A 122 -17.51 -5.89 13.16
CA VAL A 122 -18.56 -6.62 12.44
C VAL A 122 -19.11 -7.78 13.28
N ASP A 123 -18.23 -8.56 13.91
CA ASP A 123 -18.63 -9.65 14.80
C ASP A 123 -19.45 -9.13 16.00
N SER A 124 -19.07 -7.99 16.58
CA SER A 124 -19.85 -7.36 17.64
C SER A 124 -21.27 -6.98 17.17
N LYS A 125 -21.41 -6.43 15.96
CA LYS A 125 -22.72 -6.08 15.39
C LYS A 125 -23.55 -7.30 15.04
N ARG A 126 -22.90 -8.39 14.63
CA ARG A 126 -23.54 -9.69 14.45
C ARG A 126 -24.14 -10.21 15.74
N ASP A 127 -23.41 -10.09 16.84
CA ASP A 127 -23.89 -10.56 18.13
C ASP A 127 -25.00 -9.66 18.68
N ASP A 128 -24.93 -8.33 18.48
CA ASP A 128 -26.04 -7.41 18.74
C ASP A 128 -27.31 -7.85 17.98
N ALA A 129 -27.19 -8.11 16.67
CA ALA A 129 -28.32 -8.55 15.84
C ALA A 129 -28.93 -9.88 16.30
N LYS A 130 -28.09 -10.87 16.63
CA LYS A 130 -28.55 -12.16 17.18
C LYS A 130 -29.26 -11.99 18.52
N ALA A 131 -28.76 -11.12 19.39
CA ALA A 131 -29.39 -10.85 20.69
C ALA A 131 -30.77 -10.23 20.52
N ILE A 132 -30.92 -9.28 19.58
CA ILE A 132 -32.22 -8.70 19.24
C ILE A 132 -33.13 -9.79 18.65
N LEU A 133 -32.64 -10.62 17.73
CA LEU A 133 -33.43 -11.70 17.11
C LEU A 133 -33.96 -12.68 18.16
N ALA A 134 -33.12 -13.11 19.10
CA ALA A 134 -33.53 -14.00 20.18
C ALA A 134 -34.61 -13.37 21.09
N ALA A 135 -34.52 -12.07 21.35
CA ALA A 135 -35.53 -11.34 22.11
C ALA A 135 -36.87 -11.27 21.36
N VAL A 136 -36.83 -11.06 20.03
CA VAL A 136 -38.01 -11.07 19.16
C VAL A 136 -38.66 -12.46 19.12
N ASP A 137 -37.87 -13.53 18.96
CA ASP A 137 -38.37 -14.90 18.96
C ASP A 137 -39.06 -15.24 20.30
N ALA A 138 -38.45 -14.88 21.43
CA ALA A 138 -39.03 -15.08 22.75
C ALA A 138 -40.35 -14.31 22.91
N GLU A 139 -40.46 -13.10 22.35
CA GLU A 139 -41.68 -12.30 22.39
C GLU A 139 -42.79 -12.89 21.51
N ILE A 140 -42.46 -13.40 20.33
CA ILE A 140 -43.42 -14.09 19.46
C ILE A 140 -44.04 -15.27 20.20
N GLU A 141 -43.21 -16.10 20.84
CA GLU A 141 -43.68 -17.26 21.59
C GLU A 141 -44.50 -16.87 22.83
N ALA A 142 -44.07 -15.85 23.57
CA ALA A 142 -44.84 -15.31 24.69
C ALA A 142 -46.21 -14.76 24.24
N THR A 143 -46.24 -14.03 23.12
CA THR A 143 -47.46 -13.44 22.56
C THR A 143 -48.42 -14.53 22.06
N LYS A 144 -47.90 -15.58 21.41
CA LYS A 144 -48.68 -16.76 21.01
C LYS A 144 -49.35 -17.45 22.21
N ALA A 145 -48.67 -17.51 23.35
CA ALA A 145 -49.20 -18.11 24.58
C ALA A 145 -50.33 -17.29 25.26
N LEU A 146 -50.48 -16.00 24.93
CA LEU A 146 -51.55 -15.16 25.48
C LEU A 146 -52.93 -15.59 24.96
N ARG A 147 -53.93 -15.65 25.85
CA ARG A 147 -55.31 -16.01 25.50
C ARG A 147 -56.12 -14.75 25.15
N TYR A 148 -56.62 -14.68 23.91
CA TYR A 148 -57.61 -13.71 23.40
C TYR A 148 -57.43 -12.19 23.71
N PRO A 149 -56.30 -11.56 23.36
CA PRO A 149 -56.27 -10.11 23.17
C PRO A 149 -56.62 -9.70 21.72
N PRO A 150 -57.43 -8.65 21.49
CA PRO A 150 -57.75 -8.15 20.14
C PRO A 150 -56.53 -7.60 19.39
N TRP A 151 -55.46 -7.25 20.10
CA TRP A 151 -54.19 -6.73 19.55
C TRP A 151 -53.14 -7.81 19.28
N LYS A 152 -53.43 -9.08 19.59
CA LYS A 152 -52.46 -10.18 19.50
C LYS A 152 -51.95 -10.41 18.09
N GLU A 153 -52.86 -10.46 17.12
CA GLU A 153 -52.51 -10.68 15.72
C GLU A 153 -51.62 -9.56 15.19
N THR A 154 -51.93 -8.32 15.58
CA THR A 154 -51.14 -7.14 15.24
C THR A 154 -49.72 -7.24 15.80
N ILE A 155 -49.53 -7.53 17.09
CA ILE A 155 -48.18 -7.70 17.68
C ILE A 155 -47.41 -8.82 16.99
N VAL A 156 -48.04 -9.97 16.76
CA VAL A 156 -47.38 -11.09 16.07
C VAL A 156 -46.96 -10.68 14.66
N ARG A 157 -47.77 -9.91 13.93
CA ARG A 157 -47.40 -9.38 12.62
C ARG A 157 -46.18 -8.46 12.69
N TYR A 158 -46.17 -7.47 13.60
CA TYR A 158 -45.04 -6.54 13.75
C TYR A 158 -43.75 -7.26 14.15
N THR A 159 -43.80 -8.10 15.19
CA THR A 159 -42.64 -8.89 15.64
C THR A 159 -42.12 -9.82 14.54
N THR A 160 -42.99 -10.40 13.72
CA THR A 160 -42.58 -11.25 12.60
C THR A 160 -41.87 -10.45 11.51
N GLU A 161 -42.31 -9.24 11.21
CA GLU A 161 -41.61 -8.38 10.24
C GLU A 161 -40.28 -7.85 10.78
N GLU A 162 -40.19 -7.49 12.07
CA GLU A 162 -38.92 -7.17 12.72
C GLU A 162 -37.92 -8.34 12.63
N ARG A 163 -38.39 -9.56 12.92
CA ARG A 163 -37.62 -10.80 12.78
C ARG A 163 -37.10 -10.97 11.36
N ARG A 164 -37.96 -10.78 10.35
CA ARG A 164 -37.61 -10.93 8.93
C ARG A 164 -36.58 -9.89 8.46
N ILE A 165 -36.62 -8.67 9.00
CA ILE A 165 -35.61 -7.65 8.71
C ILE A 165 -34.26 -8.07 9.31
N LEU A 166 -34.25 -8.53 10.57
CA LEU A 166 -33.04 -9.01 11.25
C LEU A 166 -32.41 -10.21 10.55
N GLU A 167 -33.20 -11.18 10.08
CA GLU A 167 -32.70 -12.31 9.31
C GLU A 167 -32.04 -11.85 8.01
N ARG A 168 -32.67 -10.94 7.25
CA ARG A 168 -32.05 -10.37 6.04
C ARG A 168 -30.74 -9.63 6.35
N MET A 169 -30.67 -8.89 7.46
CA MET A 169 -29.44 -8.24 7.89
C MET A 169 -28.34 -9.26 8.25
N LEU A 170 -28.70 -10.35 8.93
CA LEU A 170 -27.77 -11.42 9.33
C LEU A 170 -27.27 -12.25 8.14
N ASP A 171 -28.15 -12.52 7.18
CA ASP A 171 -27.83 -13.33 6.00
C ASP A 171 -26.94 -12.56 5.01
N GLU A 172 -27.21 -11.27 4.80
CA GLU A 172 -26.50 -10.48 3.79
C GLU A 172 -25.38 -9.60 4.35
N GLY A 173 -25.60 -8.93 5.49
CA GLY A 173 -24.64 -7.95 6.02
C GLY A 173 -23.46 -8.54 6.78
N LEU A 174 -23.51 -9.82 7.12
CA LEU A 174 -22.53 -10.45 8.02
C LEU A 174 -21.81 -11.65 7.41
N VAL A 175 -22.25 -12.13 6.24
CA VAL A 175 -21.56 -13.20 5.50
C VAL A 175 -20.54 -12.62 4.51
N TYR A 176 -20.80 -11.45 3.94
CA TYR A 176 -19.97 -10.89 2.85
C TYR A 176 -19.25 -9.59 3.19
N HIS A 177 -19.43 -9.03 4.40
CA HIS A 177 -18.86 -7.73 4.80
C HIS A 177 -19.23 -6.55 3.89
N GLU A 178 -20.17 -6.75 2.96
CA GLU A 178 -20.69 -5.74 2.04
C GLU A 178 -22.19 -6.00 1.88
N ILE A 179 -23.02 -5.05 2.30
CA ILE A 179 -24.46 -5.10 2.04
C ILE A 179 -24.69 -4.52 0.64
N SER A 180 -25.32 -5.27 -0.24
CA SER A 180 -25.67 -4.77 -1.57
C SER A 180 -26.55 -3.52 -1.46
N GLN A 181 -26.43 -2.59 -2.42
CA GLN A 181 -27.26 -1.38 -2.43
C GLN A 181 -28.75 -1.73 -2.48
N GLU A 182 -29.13 -2.74 -3.25
CA GLU A 182 -30.52 -3.20 -3.38
C GLU A 182 -31.09 -3.67 -2.02
N VAL A 183 -30.30 -4.40 -1.24
CA VAL A 183 -30.71 -4.86 0.08
C VAL A 183 -30.70 -3.74 1.11
N ARG A 184 -29.81 -2.76 0.95
CA ARG A 184 -29.88 -1.51 1.72
C ARG A 184 -31.17 -0.76 1.52
N GLU A 185 -31.56 -0.56 0.27
CA GLU A 185 -32.81 0.12 -0.07
C GLU A 185 -34.02 -0.68 0.43
N SER A 186 -33.97 -2.02 0.31
CA SER A 186 -35.02 -2.92 0.80
C SER A 186 -35.20 -2.86 2.33
N ILE A 187 -34.10 -2.97 3.10
CA ILE A 187 -34.13 -2.94 4.57
C ILE A 187 -34.55 -1.56 5.07
N THR A 188 -34.00 -0.49 4.48
CA THR A 188 -34.36 0.89 4.81
C THR A 188 -35.84 1.15 4.53
N GLY A 189 -36.34 0.69 3.37
CA GLY A 189 -37.75 0.77 3.02
C GLY A 189 -38.65 0.03 4.02
N ALA A 190 -38.26 -1.18 4.43
CA ALA A 190 -39.00 -1.98 5.41
C ALA A 190 -39.04 -1.33 6.80
N LEU A 191 -37.93 -0.78 7.29
CA LEU A 191 -37.87 -0.07 8.58
C LEU A 191 -38.72 1.20 8.58
N ASN A 192 -38.68 1.96 7.49
CA ASN A 192 -39.52 3.15 7.31
C ASN A 192 -41.00 2.80 7.23
N GLN A 193 -41.34 1.69 6.56
CA GLN A 193 -42.69 1.19 6.49
C GLN A 193 -43.21 0.80 7.88
N LEU A 194 -42.45 0.00 8.64
CA LEU A 194 -42.82 -0.37 10.02
C LEU A 194 -42.98 0.85 10.93
N SER A 195 -42.14 1.86 10.77
CA SER A 195 -42.23 3.10 11.55
C SER A 195 -43.55 3.84 11.26
N ARG A 196 -43.96 3.92 9.99
CA ARG A 196 -45.23 4.55 9.58
C ARG A 196 -46.43 3.77 10.07
N GLU A 197 -46.45 2.45 9.90
CA GLU A 197 -47.55 1.61 10.36
C GLU A 197 -47.73 1.73 11.89
N LEU A 198 -46.62 1.75 12.64
CA LEU A 198 -46.64 1.94 14.09
C LEU A 198 -47.19 3.33 14.51
N GLU A 199 -47.05 4.34 13.65
CA GLU A 199 -47.62 5.67 13.87
C GLU A 199 -49.11 5.75 13.56
N GLU A 200 -49.59 4.97 12.59
CA GLU A 200 -50.98 4.91 12.15
C GLU A 200 -51.86 4.05 13.07
N ASP A 201 -51.32 2.95 13.62
CA ASP A 201 -52.02 2.00 14.51
C ASP A 201 -52.21 2.53 15.97
N LYS A 202 -52.59 3.80 16.14
CA LYS A 202 -52.68 4.46 17.46
C LYS A 202 -53.70 3.87 18.42
N GLU A 203 -54.77 3.25 17.91
CA GLU A 203 -55.86 2.70 18.73
C GLU A 203 -55.69 1.21 19.06
N ALA A 204 -54.91 0.47 18.29
CA ALA A 204 -54.73 -0.98 18.45
C ALA A 204 -53.58 -1.35 19.40
N PHE A 205 -52.63 -0.44 19.61
CA PHE A 205 -51.38 -0.72 20.28
C PHE A 205 -51.32 -0.09 21.68
N VAL A 206 -51.16 -0.91 22.72
CA VAL A 206 -50.92 -0.37 24.07
C VAL A 206 -49.67 0.50 24.03
N GLY A 207 -49.73 1.73 24.53
CA GLY A 207 -48.65 2.72 24.39
C GLY A 207 -47.27 2.20 24.81
N VAL A 208 -47.20 1.34 25.82
CA VAL A 208 -45.97 0.67 26.26
C VAL A 208 -45.36 -0.23 25.19
N LEU A 209 -46.18 -1.05 24.53
CA LEU A 209 -45.74 -1.90 23.43
C LEU A 209 -45.24 -1.02 22.29
N ARG A 210 -45.93 0.09 22.00
CA ARG A 210 -45.57 0.98 20.90
C ARG A 210 -44.17 1.56 21.12
N SER A 211 -43.91 2.02 22.34
CA SER A 211 -42.58 2.53 22.71
C SER A 211 -41.50 1.45 22.63
N MET A 212 -41.81 0.20 22.99
CA MET A 212 -40.86 -0.91 22.88
C MET A 212 -40.50 -1.22 21.42
N HIS A 213 -41.50 -1.34 20.53
CA HIS A 213 -41.29 -1.58 19.10
C HIS A 213 -40.56 -0.41 18.43
N ALA A 214 -40.93 0.83 18.72
CA ALA A 214 -40.22 2.01 18.23
C ALA A 214 -38.74 1.99 18.66
N ARG A 215 -38.46 1.66 19.93
CA ARG A 215 -37.09 1.54 20.43
C ARG A 215 -36.32 0.41 19.72
N ARG A 216 -36.99 -0.70 19.41
CA ARG A 216 -36.36 -1.82 18.71
C ARG A 216 -36.03 -1.47 17.26
N ILE A 217 -36.94 -0.80 16.55
CA ILE A 217 -36.66 -0.27 15.21
C ILE A 217 -35.40 0.61 15.23
N VAL A 218 -35.26 1.49 16.24
CA VAL A 218 -34.05 2.31 16.40
C VAL A 218 -32.79 1.45 16.62
N LEU A 219 -32.88 0.40 17.44
CA LEU A 219 -31.74 -0.52 17.66
C LEU A 219 -31.36 -1.28 16.39
N ILE A 220 -32.34 -1.78 15.64
CA ILE A 220 -32.13 -2.47 14.36
C ILE A 220 -31.47 -1.51 13.37
N SER A 221 -32.00 -0.30 13.22
CA SER A 221 -31.39 0.77 12.40
C SER A 221 -29.95 1.07 12.82
N HIS A 222 -29.68 1.17 14.12
CA HIS A 222 -28.34 1.45 14.61
C HIS A 222 -27.37 0.31 14.24
N VAL A 223 -27.76 -0.96 14.42
CA VAL A 223 -26.94 -2.10 14.00
C VAL A 223 -26.68 -2.05 12.49
N PHE A 224 -27.71 -1.71 11.72
CA PHE A 224 -27.64 -1.64 10.26
C PHE A 224 -26.72 -0.52 9.75
N PHE A 225 -26.97 0.74 10.14
CA PHE A 225 -26.23 1.89 9.63
C PHE A 225 -24.85 2.08 10.27
N SER A 226 -24.57 1.43 11.41
CA SER A 226 -23.21 1.39 11.97
C SER A 226 -22.23 0.73 11.02
N LEU A 227 -22.70 -0.19 10.16
CA LEU A 227 -21.86 -0.88 9.17
C LEU A 227 -21.46 0.05 8.01
N ASP A 228 -22.25 1.08 7.67
CA ASP A 228 -21.95 2.03 6.59
C ASP A 228 -20.89 3.08 6.98
N SER A 229 -20.78 3.41 8.28
CA SER A 229 -19.89 4.48 8.75
C SER A 229 -18.38 4.14 8.75
N CYS A 230 -18.00 2.96 8.26
CA CYS A 230 -16.62 2.48 8.31
C CYS A 230 -15.94 2.32 6.95
N ASP A 231 -16.60 2.69 5.85
CA ASP A 231 -15.95 2.74 4.52
C ASP A 231 -14.75 3.70 4.49
N ASP A 232 -14.63 4.61 5.47
CA ASP A 232 -13.47 5.50 5.63
C ASP A 232 -12.17 4.76 6.02
N PHE A 233 -12.22 3.49 6.42
CA PHE A 233 -11.04 2.74 6.86
C PHE A 233 -10.16 2.21 5.72
N GLU A 234 -10.68 2.12 4.49
CA GLU A 234 -9.90 1.61 3.34
C GLU A 234 -9.12 2.71 2.59
N GLY A 235 -9.34 3.99 2.92
CA GLY A 235 -8.86 5.14 2.13
C GLY A 235 -7.61 5.88 2.59
N SER A 236 -6.96 5.51 3.70
CA SER A 236 -5.80 6.25 4.27
C SER A 236 -4.49 5.45 4.32
#